data_AF-A0A1I8CM58-F1
#
_entry.id   AF-A0A1I8CM58-F1
#
_cell.length_a   1.000
_cell.length_b   1.000
_cell.length_c   1.000
_cell.angle_alpha   90.00
_cell.angle_beta   90.00
_cell.angle_gamma   90.00
#
_symmetry.space_group_name_H-M   'P 1'
#
loop_
_entity.id
_entity.type
_entity.pdbx_description
1 polymer ?
#
loop_
_entity_poly.entity_id
_entity_poly.type
_entity_poly.pdbx_seq_one_letter_code
_entity_poly.pdbx_strand_id
1 'polypeptide(L)'
;MSSEYKELESLFSIISPPKSTECNRSNNVAEDHCYSFGLPISEYAIREAVTKEAKDRKLWNSKAVKNMRIDNIEHQCCYHYVLESFTEQRSTAETTEPFSIGQYMDSAAFCEMRNPLDSLGPSGASPTRSIDHLEQNNPWEYSVEPTKEFTAATKVMVLPGSSRMTVCSNCNAEGQQHCFHCRGNGTDKCNYCRGTGMKAGVAHPAIYTHPMIGTFPHGDSNMGYPGGSSVIVRPPNKGQTYAAGTPMHFMMKAGLPPPGIGQHDLCVYCRGRGIKDCVQCKGQGKKSCITCGGSGRTMTLTKLKIFFNVKRSDFFTESELPQHLFHFATGEQVVFECNNYVLPLKKFAVKEINENSRKICADHLQGSLGNTKMIKQRHYVDSIPVAKVFYTIGKKTGVFWVYGSEHLCYIPKKTSHCCIS
;
A
#
# COMPACT_ATOMS: atom_id res chain seq x y z
N MET A 1 -0.66 -7.54 -0.93
CA MET A 1 -0.85 -6.07 -0.86
C MET A 1 -2.12 -5.77 -1.63
N SER A 2 -3.25 -5.58 -0.95
CA SER A 2 -4.54 -5.34 -1.62
C SER A 2 -4.52 -4.01 -2.39
N SER A 3 -5.25 -3.96 -3.50
CA SER A 3 -5.34 -2.83 -4.44
C SER A 3 -5.66 -1.49 -3.77
N GLU A 4 -6.39 -1.51 -2.66
CA GLU A 4 -6.78 -0.32 -1.88
C GLU A 4 -5.58 0.44 -1.27
N TYR A 5 -4.44 -0.23 -1.01
CA TYR A 5 -3.30 0.43 -0.37
C TYR A 5 -2.44 1.25 -1.34
N LYS A 6 -2.46 0.95 -2.64
CA LYS A 6 -1.69 1.70 -3.65
C LYS A 6 -2.32 3.05 -3.95
N GLU A 7 -3.65 3.14 -3.98
CA GLU A 7 -4.37 4.40 -4.23
C GLU A 7 -4.24 5.40 -3.08
N LEU A 8 -3.99 4.93 -1.86
CA LEU A 8 -3.79 5.79 -0.70
C LEU A 8 -2.33 6.26 -0.52
N GLU A 9 -1.35 5.72 -1.26
CA GLU A 9 0.06 6.10 -1.09
C GLU A 9 0.33 7.57 -1.36
N SER A 10 -0.42 8.21 -2.26
CA SER A 10 -0.29 9.64 -2.56
C SER A 10 -0.84 10.56 -1.46
N LEU A 11 -1.59 10.03 -0.50
CA LEU A 11 -2.17 10.81 0.60
C LEU A 11 -1.27 10.85 1.84
N PHE A 12 -0.23 10.01 1.89
CA PHE A 12 0.68 9.92 3.02
C PHE A 12 1.80 10.96 2.90
N SER A 13 1.84 11.88 3.86
CA SER A 13 2.93 12.85 4.00
C SER A 13 4.04 12.27 4.88
N ILE A 14 5.28 12.26 4.39
CA ILE A 14 6.46 11.82 5.16
C ILE A 14 6.68 12.79 6.33
N ILE A 15 6.98 12.23 7.51
CA ILE A 15 7.29 13.01 8.71
C ILE A 15 8.77 12.86 8.99
N SER A 16 9.48 13.97 9.12
CA SER A 16 10.89 13.95 9.49
C SER A 16 11.08 13.42 10.92
N PRO A 17 12.05 12.52 11.17
CA PRO A 17 12.38 12.11 12.52
C PRO A 17 12.88 13.30 13.35
N PRO A 18 12.65 13.30 14.67
CA PRO A 18 13.25 14.28 15.55
C PRO A 18 14.78 14.24 15.39
N LYS A 19 15.43 15.41 15.46
CA LYS A 19 16.89 15.48 15.44
C LYS A 19 17.43 14.70 16.63
N SER A 20 18.04 13.55 16.38
CA SER A 20 18.70 12.78 17.42
C SER A 20 19.88 13.58 17.95
N THR A 21 19.82 14.04 19.20
CA THR A 21 20.93 14.66 19.93
C THR A 21 22.06 13.68 20.23
N GLU A 22 21.82 12.39 20.05
CA GLU A 22 22.75 11.33 20.40
C GLU A 22 23.31 10.64 19.15
N CYS A 23 24.31 11.27 18.54
CA CYS A 23 25.41 10.49 17.99
C CYS A 23 26.19 9.96 19.19
N ASN A 24 25.63 8.94 19.89
CA ASN A 24 26.41 8.18 20.84
C ASN A 24 27.48 7.47 20.02
N ARG A 25 28.63 8.15 19.87
CA ARG A 25 29.91 7.53 19.59
C ARG A 25 30.16 6.59 20.76
N SER A 26 29.59 5.40 20.70
CA SER A 26 30.11 4.28 21.46
C SER A 26 31.57 4.17 21.04
N ASN A 27 32.47 4.57 21.95
CA ASN A 27 33.89 4.32 21.88
C ASN A 27 34.10 2.81 22.00
N ASN A 28 33.68 2.05 20.99
CA ASN A 28 34.13 0.68 20.85
C ASN A 28 35.59 0.78 20.41
N VAL A 29 36.46 0.56 21.39
CA VAL A 29 37.87 0.27 21.18
C VAL A 29 37.89 -0.83 20.13
N ALA A 30 38.45 -0.54 18.96
CA ALA A 30 38.65 -1.52 17.91
C ALA A 30 39.53 -2.63 18.51
N GLU A 31 38.92 -3.73 18.96
CA GLU A 31 39.61 -4.94 19.34
C GLU A 31 40.51 -5.32 18.16
N ASP A 32 41.79 -5.59 18.44
CA ASP A 32 42.76 -6.04 17.46
C ASP A 32 42.32 -7.41 16.93
N HIS A 33 41.42 -7.38 15.94
CA HIS A 33 40.98 -8.56 15.22
C HIS A 33 42.15 -9.02 14.35
N CYS A 34 42.73 -10.16 14.73
CA CYS A 34 43.62 -10.92 13.87
C CYS A 34 42.77 -11.49 12.72
N TYR A 35 42.88 -10.90 11.52
CA TYR A 35 42.15 -11.37 10.36
C TYR A 35 42.68 -12.75 9.95
N SER A 36 41.82 -13.78 9.98
CA SER A 36 42.14 -15.06 9.36
C SER A 36 42.18 -14.87 7.85
N PHE A 37 43.28 -15.30 7.23
CA PHE A 37 43.33 -15.41 5.77
C PHE A 37 42.56 -16.68 5.39
N GLY A 38 41.60 -16.57 4.47
CA GLY A 38 40.75 -17.68 4.06
C GLY A 38 41.56 -18.93 3.67
N LEU A 39 41.03 -20.10 3.99
CA LEU A 39 41.73 -21.36 3.77
C LEU A 39 42.03 -21.57 2.26
N PRO A 40 43.26 -21.98 1.90
CA PRO A 40 43.60 -22.27 0.53
C PRO A 40 42.83 -23.49 0.02
N ILE A 41 42.41 -23.44 -1.25
CA ILE A 41 41.69 -24.54 -1.89
C ILE A 41 42.68 -25.67 -2.20
N SER A 42 42.47 -26.86 -1.65
CA SER A 42 43.37 -27.99 -1.89
C SER A 42 43.41 -28.42 -3.36
N GLU A 43 44.54 -29.00 -3.81
CA GLU A 43 44.63 -29.57 -5.17
C GLU A 43 43.54 -30.62 -5.43
N TYR A 44 43.20 -31.42 -4.42
CA TYR A 44 42.11 -32.39 -4.50
C TYR A 44 40.77 -31.71 -4.84
N ALA A 45 40.42 -30.66 -4.11
CA ALA A 45 39.21 -29.89 -4.35
C ALA A 45 39.20 -29.21 -5.73
N ILE A 46 40.36 -28.72 -6.19
CA ILE A 46 40.53 -28.17 -7.54
C ILE A 46 40.25 -29.24 -8.61
N ARG A 47 40.79 -30.46 -8.44
CA ARG A 47 40.57 -31.58 -9.37
C ARG A 47 39.11 -32.03 -9.39
N GLU A 48 38.45 -32.03 -8.24
CA GLU A 48 37.03 -32.33 -8.14
C GLU A 48 36.17 -31.27 -8.84
N ALA A 49 36.45 -29.98 -8.60
CA ALA A 49 35.76 -28.84 -9.20
C ALA A 49 35.83 -28.85 -10.73
N VAL A 50 37.03 -29.00 -11.30
CA VAL A 50 37.19 -29.05 -12.76
C VAL A 50 36.56 -30.31 -13.37
N THR A 51 36.57 -31.44 -12.65
CA THR A 51 35.91 -32.67 -13.10
C THR A 51 34.39 -32.52 -13.11
N LYS A 52 33.82 -31.80 -12.12
CA LYS A 52 32.40 -31.46 -12.07
C LYS A 52 32.01 -30.56 -13.25
N GLU A 53 32.75 -29.47 -13.47
CA GLU A 53 32.52 -28.55 -14.60
C GLU A 53 32.66 -29.26 -15.96
N ALA A 54 33.59 -30.21 -16.07
CA ALA A 54 33.78 -31.00 -17.30
C ALA A 54 32.59 -31.90 -17.64
N LYS A 55 31.83 -32.39 -16.64
CA LYS A 55 30.62 -33.18 -16.88
C LYS A 55 29.50 -32.32 -17.45
N ASP A 56 29.42 -31.07 -17.03
CA ASP A 56 28.38 -30.14 -17.46
C ASP A 56 28.65 -29.59 -18.88
N ARG A 57 29.91 -29.67 -19.34
CA ARG A 57 30.33 -29.23 -20.67
C ARG A 57 30.48 -30.39 -21.65
N LYS A 58 29.51 -30.54 -22.56
CA LYS A 58 29.47 -31.58 -23.62
C LYS A 58 30.72 -31.70 -24.49
N LEU A 59 31.53 -30.65 -24.61
CA LEU A 59 32.72 -30.59 -25.47
C LEU A 59 34.02 -30.95 -24.75
N TRP A 60 33.97 -31.29 -23.46
CA TRP A 60 35.17 -31.57 -22.67
C TRP A 60 35.39 -33.06 -22.50
N ASN A 61 36.63 -33.49 -22.76
CA ASN A 61 37.01 -34.88 -22.60
C ASN A 61 37.37 -35.16 -21.14
N SER A 62 36.55 -35.94 -20.43
CA SER A 62 36.80 -36.31 -19.03
C SER A 62 38.14 -37.03 -18.82
N LYS A 63 38.66 -37.74 -19.85
CA LYS A 63 39.98 -38.37 -19.80
C LYS A 63 41.11 -37.33 -19.87
N ALA A 64 40.92 -36.25 -20.63
CA ALA A 64 41.88 -35.15 -20.70
C ALA A 64 41.96 -34.40 -19.36
N VAL A 65 40.82 -34.18 -18.69
CA VAL A 65 40.77 -33.56 -17.35
C VAL A 65 41.43 -34.43 -16.29
N LYS A 66 41.21 -35.76 -16.32
CA LYS A 66 41.89 -36.70 -15.41
C LYS A 66 43.41 -36.73 -15.60
N ASN A 67 43.86 -36.66 -16.85
CA ASN A 67 45.28 -36.67 -17.20
C ASN A 67 45.92 -35.27 -17.16
N MET A 68 45.18 -34.24 -16.76
CA MET A 68 45.69 -32.89 -16.61
C MET A 68 46.72 -32.83 -15.49
N ARG A 69 47.89 -32.30 -15.81
CA ARG A 69 48.93 -31.97 -14.83
C ARG A 69 48.70 -30.55 -14.34
N ILE A 70 48.64 -30.38 -13.01
CA ILE A 70 48.64 -29.07 -12.36
C ILE A 70 50.11 -28.71 -12.14
N ASP A 71 50.53 -27.59 -12.70
CA ASP A 71 51.93 -27.14 -12.68
C ASP A 71 52.18 -26.18 -11.52
N ASN A 72 51.23 -25.28 -11.25
CA ASN A 72 51.29 -24.30 -10.16
C ASN A 72 49.87 -23.90 -9.71
N ILE A 73 49.71 -23.57 -8.43
CA ILE A 73 48.47 -23.04 -7.85
C ILE A 73 48.80 -21.76 -7.10
N GLU A 74 48.28 -20.64 -7.58
CA GLU A 74 48.37 -19.34 -6.90
C GLU A 74 47.10 -19.10 -6.09
N HIS A 75 47.23 -19.00 -4.77
CA HIS A 75 46.11 -18.70 -3.88
C HIS A 75 45.99 -17.19 -3.65
N GLN A 76 44.78 -16.68 -3.81
CA GLN A 76 44.39 -15.31 -3.56
C GLN A 76 43.00 -15.30 -2.89
N CYS A 77 42.59 -14.15 -2.37
CA CYS A 77 41.24 -13.95 -1.86
C CYS A 77 40.63 -12.71 -2.52
N CYS A 78 39.35 -12.80 -2.87
CA CYS A 78 38.53 -11.62 -3.14
C CYS A 78 37.74 -11.29 -1.88
N TYR A 79 37.80 -10.05 -1.41
CA TYR A 79 37.04 -9.63 -0.24
C TYR A 79 35.74 -8.94 -0.67
N HIS A 80 34.63 -9.40 -0.11
CA HIS A 80 33.30 -8.83 -0.31
C HIS A 80 32.88 -8.07 0.94
N TYR A 81 32.89 -6.75 0.87
CA TYR A 81 32.36 -5.90 1.93
C TYR A 81 30.88 -5.63 1.69
N VAL A 82 30.07 -5.77 2.74
CA VAL A 82 28.64 -5.46 2.70
C VAL A 82 28.29 -4.53 3.86
N LEU A 83 27.54 -3.46 3.59
CA LEU A 83 26.85 -2.65 4.59
C LEU A 83 25.35 -2.77 4.38
N GLU A 84 24.65 -3.15 5.45
CA GLU A 84 23.19 -3.11 5.52
C GLU A 84 22.76 -2.11 6.57
N SER A 85 21.87 -1.20 6.18
CA SER A 85 21.28 -0.20 7.07
C SER A 85 19.79 -0.43 7.17
N PHE A 86 19.34 -0.69 8.38
CA PHE A 86 17.96 -0.91 8.71
C PHE A 86 17.35 0.39 9.21
N THR A 87 16.42 0.92 8.43
CA THR A 87 15.86 2.26 8.59
C THR A 87 14.36 2.22 8.79
N GLU A 88 13.85 3.21 9.50
CA GLU A 88 12.44 3.47 9.71
C GLU A 88 12.03 4.78 9.05
N GLN A 89 10.94 4.76 8.30
CA GLN A 89 10.31 5.96 7.76
C GLN A 89 8.85 6.01 8.25
N ARG A 90 8.40 7.16 8.71
CA ARG A 90 7.00 7.38 9.12
C ARG A 90 6.31 8.35 8.19
N SER A 91 5.03 8.10 7.95
CA SER A 91 4.17 8.98 7.17
C SER A 91 2.74 8.96 7.70
N THR A 92 2.01 10.06 7.57
CA THR A 92 0.62 10.18 8.04
C THR A 92 -0.34 10.57 6.93
N ALA A 93 -1.57 10.09 7.04
CA ALA A 93 -2.70 10.51 6.22
C ALA A 93 -3.95 10.65 7.09
N GLU A 94 -4.75 11.69 6.87
CA GLU A 94 -6.08 11.79 7.45
C GLU A 94 -7.07 10.98 6.62
N THR A 95 -7.94 10.23 7.29
CA THR A 95 -9.07 9.54 6.65
C THR A 95 -10.35 9.89 7.38
N THR A 96 -11.44 9.98 6.63
CA THR A 96 -12.78 10.20 7.18
C THR A 96 -13.63 8.97 6.91
N GLU A 97 -14.12 8.35 7.98
CA GLU A 97 -14.89 7.11 7.93
C GLU A 97 -16.27 7.32 8.58
N PRO A 98 -17.29 6.54 8.20
CA PRO A 98 -18.61 6.62 8.82
C PRO A 98 -18.53 6.28 10.31
N PHE A 99 -19.18 7.08 11.16
CA PHE A 99 -19.17 6.82 12.59
C PHE A 99 -20.00 5.57 12.93
N SER A 100 -19.39 4.60 13.61
CA SER A 100 -20.06 3.42 14.18
C SER A 100 -19.88 3.38 15.70
N ILE A 101 -20.98 3.19 16.43
CA ILE A 101 -21.02 3.18 17.90
C ILE A 101 -20.07 2.12 18.49
N GLY A 102 -19.91 0.98 17.82
CA GLY A 102 -19.02 -0.10 18.29
C GLY A 102 -17.53 0.28 18.29
N GLN A 103 -17.09 1.15 17.37
CA GLN A 103 -15.68 1.57 17.27
C GLN A 103 -15.31 2.65 18.30
N TYR A 104 -16.30 3.39 18.81
CA TYR A 104 -16.10 4.43 19.82
C TYR A 104 -15.83 3.84 21.20
N MET A 105 -16.46 2.72 21.57
CA MET A 105 -16.25 2.10 22.89
C MET A 105 -14.80 1.62 23.07
N ASP A 106 -14.18 1.10 22.01
CA ASP A 106 -12.77 0.68 22.02
C ASP A 106 -11.78 1.87 22.08
N SER A 107 -12.19 3.05 21.58
CA SER A 107 -11.34 4.25 21.56
C SER A 107 -11.58 5.19 22.75
N ALA A 108 -12.79 5.20 23.33
CA ALA A 108 -13.14 5.94 24.54
C ALA A 108 -12.56 5.31 25.82
N ALA A 109 -12.35 3.97 25.84
CA ALA A 109 -11.70 3.28 26.94
C ALA A 109 -10.28 3.79 27.26
N PHE A 110 -9.60 4.42 26.30
CA PHE A 110 -8.31 5.08 26.52
C PHE A 110 -8.42 6.54 27.02
N CYS A 111 -9.56 7.22 26.79
CA CYS A 111 -9.79 8.59 27.22
C CYS A 111 -10.48 8.70 28.59
N GLU A 112 -11.25 7.70 29.02
CA GLU A 112 -12.01 7.77 30.28
C GLU A 112 -11.16 7.66 31.56
N MET A 113 -9.88 7.27 31.47
CA MET A 113 -8.96 7.31 32.63
C MET A 113 -8.42 8.72 32.96
N ARG A 114 -8.88 9.78 32.28
CA ARG A 114 -8.40 11.15 32.50
C ARG A 114 -9.49 12.22 32.71
N ASN A 115 -10.67 11.83 33.19
CA ASN A 115 -11.62 12.78 33.76
C ASN A 115 -11.61 12.73 35.30
N PRO A 116 -10.93 13.66 35.99
CA PRO A 116 -11.11 13.81 37.43
C PRO A 116 -12.38 14.65 37.65
N LEU A 117 -13.53 14.00 37.68
CA LEU A 117 -14.75 14.63 38.17
C LEU A 117 -15.33 13.80 39.31
N ASP A 118 -14.73 13.96 40.48
CA ASP A 118 -15.39 13.81 41.78
C ASP A 118 -14.53 14.51 42.84
N SER A 119 -14.71 15.84 42.97
CA SER A 119 -14.32 16.63 44.17
C SER A 119 -14.88 18.05 44.04
N LEU A 120 -16.17 18.22 44.31
CA LEU A 120 -16.77 19.53 44.57
C LEU A 120 -16.37 19.98 45.99
N GLY A 121 -15.47 20.97 46.06
CA GLY A 121 -15.19 21.76 47.26
C GLY A 121 -15.44 23.25 46.96
N PRO A 122 -16.13 24.02 47.83
CA PRO A 122 -16.52 25.38 47.52
C PRO A 122 -15.43 26.36 47.98
N SER A 123 -14.72 27.00 47.05
CA SER A 123 -14.09 28.31 47.27
C SER A 123 -13.59 28.88 45.95
N GLY A 124 -14.05 30.10 45.64
CA GLY A 124 -13.72 30.81 44.42
C GLY A 124 -12.24 31.17 44.35
N ALA A 125 -11.60 30.70 43.29
CA ALA A 125 -10.47 31.37 42.64
C ALA A 125 -10.49 30.91 41.18
N SER A 126 -10.80 31.84 40.28
CA SER A 126 -10.75 31.59 38.84
C SER A 126 -9.32 31.24 38.43
N PRO A 127 -9.06 30.08 37.79
CA PRO A 127 -7.87 29.92 36.99
C PRO A 127 -8.26 30.20 35.54
N THR A 128 -7.99 31.42 35.08
CA THR A 128 -7.67 31.65 33.67
C THR A 128 -6.36 30.90 33.35
N ARG A 129 -6.48 29.59 33.09
CA ARG A 129 -5.49 28.85 32.32
C ARG A 129 -6.21 28.36 31.08
N SER A 130 -5.87 28.97 29.95
CA SER A 130 -6.14 28.42 28.63
C SER A 130 -5.78 26.94 28.65
N ILE A 131 -6.78 26.10 28.44
CA ILE A 131 -6.59 24.69 28.21
C ILE A 131 -5.98 24.56 26.82
N ASP A 132 -4.64 24.56 26.75
CA ASP A 132 -3.86 24.13 25.61
C ASP A 132 -4.00 22.60 25.46
N HIS A 133 -5.18 22.10 25.06
CA HIS A 133 -5.39 20.70 24.68
C HIS A 133 -4.98 20.43 23.22
N LEU A 134 -3.81 20.93 22.85
CA LEU A 134 -3.14 20.56 21.61
C LEU A 134 -1.65 20.27 21.89
N GLU A 135 -1.38 19.46 22.92
CA GLU A 135 -0.15 18.66 22.90
C GLU A 135 -0.26 17.68 21.73
N GLN A 136 0.26 18.21 20.64
CA GLN A 136 0.43 17.68 19.31
C GLN A 136 1.01 16.27 19.41
N ASN A 137 0.14 15.25 19.23
CA ASN A 137 0.51 13.83 19.18
C ASN A 137 1.68 13.62 18.20
N ASN A 138 2.92 13.66 18.69
CA ASN A 138 4.11 13.53 17.87
C ASN A 138 4.18 12.07 17.38
N PRO A 139 4.04 11.81 16.06
CA PRO A 139 3.95 10.44 15.58
C PRO A 139 5.21 9.61 15.87
N TRP A 140 6.34 10.24 16.23
CA TRP A 140 7.60 9.58 16.60
C TRP A 140 7.69 9.10 18.05
N GLU A 141 6.79 9.54 18.94
CA GLU A 141 6.76 9.10 20.35
C GLU A 141 6.21 7.68 20.51
N TYR A 142 5.44 7.21 19.54
CA TYR A 142 4.89 5.85 19.55
C TYR A 142 5.98 4.84 19.23
N SER A 143 6.28 3.94 20.18
CA SER A 143 7.20 2.83 19.92
C SER A 143 6.49 1.76 19.09
N VAL A 144 7.02 1.49 17.90
CA VAL A 144 6.55 0.39 17.05
C VAL A 144 7.76 -0.43 16.67
N GLU A 145 7.80 -1.66 17.17
CA GLU A 145 8.92 -2.56 16.88
C GLU A 145 8.72 -3.30 15.55
N PRO A 146 9.80 -3.55 14.80
CA PRO A 146 9.74 -4.38 13.60
C PRO A 146 9.52 -5.86 13.97
N THR A 147 8.89 -6.62 13.08
CA THR A 147 8.64 -8.06 13.32
C THR A 147 9.94 -8.89 13.32
N LYS A 148 10.92 -8.47 12.52
CA LYS A 148 12.24 -9.09 12.42
C LYS A 148 13.27 -8.04 12.04
N GLU A 149 14.45 -8.11 12.65
CA GLU A 149 15.56 -7.23 12.29
C GLU A 149 16.05 -7.51 10.85
N PHE A 150 16.53 -6.46 10.18
CA PHE A 150 17.02 -6.54 8.79
C PHE A 150 16.03 -7.21 7.82
N THR A 151 14.73 -6.95 8.00
CA THR A 151 13.68 -7.41 7.08
C THR A 151 12.75 -6.24 6.79
N ALA A 152 12.48 -5.97 5.50
CA ALA A 152 11.56 -4.92 5.11
C ALA A 152 10.13 -5.26 5.55
N ALA A 153 9.42 -4.29 6.13
CA ALA A 153 8.07 -4.47 6.63
C ALA A 153 7.30 -3.15 6.66
N THR A 154 5.99 -3.20 6.42
CA THR A 154 5.10 -2.04 6.53
C THR A 154 4.07 -2.31 7.61
N LYS A 155 3.91 -1.38 8.54
CA LYS A 155 2.86 -1.40 9.56
C LYS A 155 1.99 -0.16 9.42
N VAL A 156 0.68 -0.32 9.55
CA VAL A 156 -0.29 0.76 9.51
C VAL A 156 -1.14 0.68 10.77
N MET A 157 -1.27 1.80 11.46
CA MET A 157 -2.10 1.92 12.67
C MET A 157 -2.83 3.26 12.70
N VAL A 158 -3.89 3.35 13.49
CA VAL A 158 -4.54 4.63 13.81
C VAL A 158 -3.78 5.28 14.95
N LEU A 159 -3.47 6.57 14.82
CA LEU A 159 -2.80 7.32 15.87
C LEU A 159 -3.76 7.46 17.07
N PRO A 160 -3.41 6.94 18.26
CA PRO A 160 -4.26 7.04 19.45
C PRO A 160 -4.62 8.49 19.76
N GLY A 161 -5.88 8.76 20.10
CA GLY A 161 -6.36 10.11 20.41
C GLY A 161 -6.47 11.06 19.19
N SER A 162 -6.18 10.61 17.97
CA SER A 162 -6.37 11.41 16.75
C SER A 162 -7.81 11.41 16.20
N SER A 163 -8.70 10.62 16.80
CA SER A 163 -10.09 10.52 16.38
C SER A 163 -10.85 11.79 16.72
N ARG A 164 -11.38 12.46 15.71
CA ARG A 164 -12.24 13.64 15.83
C ARG A 164 -13.59 13.35 15.19
N MET A 165 -14.65 13.41 15.99
CA MET A 165 -16.01 13.31 15.49
C MET A 165 -16.44 14.64 14.87
N THR A 166 -17.04 14.57 13.69
CA THR A 166 -17.59 15.73 12.98
C THR A 166 -19.00 15.42 12.49
N VAL A 167 -19.80 16.47 12.32
CA VAL A 167 -21.09 16.34 11.63
C VAL A 167 -20.82 16.02 10.17
N CYS A 168 -21.60 15.11 9.60
CA CYS A 168 -21.42 14.75 8.20
C CYS A 168 -21.84 15.93 7.31
N SER A 169 -20.87 16.61 6.71
CA SER A 169 -21.12 17.75 5.82
C SER A 169 -21.92 17.38 4.57
N ASN A 170 -21.84 16.13 4.12
CA ASN A 170 -22.60 15.66 2.96
C ASN A 170 -24.10 15.54 3.26
N CYS A 171 -24.49 15.33 4.52
CA CYS A 171 -25.90 15.25 4.89
C CYS A 171 -26.37 16.24 5.95
N ASN A 172 -25.52 17.19 6.34
CA ASN A 172 -25.80 18.18 7.38
C ASN A 172 -26.43 17.56 8.64
N ALA A 173 -25.84 16.44 9.09
CA ALA A 173 -26.30 15.65 10.22
C ALA A 173 -27.68 14.96 10.09
N GLU A 174 -28.35 15.02 8.95
CA GLU A 174 -29.64 14.33 8.74
C GLU A 174 -29.51 12.80 8.67
N GLY A 175 -28.33 12.28 8.30
CA GLY A 175 -28.11 10.85 8.06
C GLY A 175 -28.79 10.31 6.79
N GLN A 176 -29.66 11.09 6.17
CA GLN A 176 -30.34 10.76 4.93
C GLN A 176 -30.00 11.77 3.84
N GLN A 177 -30.03 11.31 2.60
CA GLN A 177 -29.89 12.14 1.42
C GLN A 177 -31.07 11.88 0.49
N HIS A 178 -31.51 12.91 -0.23
CA HIS A 178 -32.54 12.72 -1.23
C HIS A 178 -32.05 11.73 -2.28
N CYS A 179 -32.95 10.87 -2.78
CA CYS A 179 -32.57 9.93 -3.81
C CYS A 179 -32.29 10.69 -5.11
N PHE A 180 -31.05 10.67 -5.58
CA PHE A 180 -30.63 11.34 -6.83
C PHE A 180 -31.38 10.82 -8.07
N HIS A 181 -31.83 9.55 -8.07
CA HIS A 181 -32.57 8.96 -9.18
C HIS A 181 -33.96 9.59 -9.36
N CYS A 182 -34.75 9.67 -8.28
CA CYS A 182 -36.09 10.26 -8.33
C CYS A 182 -36.13 11.73 -7.86
N ARG A 183 -34.97 12.34 -7.57
CA ARG A 183 -34.82 13.70 -7.02
C ARG A 183 -35.70 13.96 -5.79
N GLY A 184 -35.76 12.99 -4.86
CA GLY A 184 -36.58 13.13 -3.65
C GLY A 184 -38.05 12.74 -3.80
N ASN A 185 -38.55 12.46 -5.02
CA ASN A 185 -39.98 12.21 -5.23
C ASN A 185 -40.51 10.88 -4.70
N GLY A 186 -39.62 9.90 -4.48
CA GLY A 186 -39.97 8.53 -4.10
C GLY A 186 -40.61 7.71 -5.22
N THR A 187 -40.88 8.32 -6.37
CA THR A 187 -41.60 7.69 -7.48
C THR A 187 -40.92 7.99 -8.81
N ASP A 188 -41.00 7.04 -9.73
CA ASP A 188 -40.51 7.14 -11.10
C ASP A 188 -41.71 7.11 -12.06
N LYS A 189 -41.55 7.67 -13.26
CA LYS A 189 -42.55 7.50 -14.31
C LYS A 189 -42.74 6.02 -14.62
N CYS A 190 -43.99 5.62 -14.87
CA CYS A 190 -44.25 4.28 -15.34
C CYS A 190 -43.68 4.13 -16.76
N ASN A 191 -42.68 3.27 -16.93
CA ASN A 191 -42.04 3.05 -18.22
C ASN A 191 -43.01 2.50 -19.28
N TYR A 192 -44.01 1.73 -18.85
CA TYR A 192 -44.98 1.09 -19.75
C TYR A 192 -45.97 2.07 -20.39
N CYS A 193 -46.50 3.02 -19.62
CA CYS A 193 -47.43 4.05 -20.13
C CYS A 193 -46.80 5.44 -20.26
N ARG A 194 -45.49 5.55 -20.02
CA ARG A 194 -44.69 6.79 -20.06
C ARG A 194 -45.26 7.96 -19.23
N GLY A 195 -46.00 7.67 -18.17
CA GLY A 195 -46.61 8.70 -17.31
C GLY A 195 -48.11 8.93 -17.53
N THR A 196 -48.70 8.40 -18.61
CA THR A 196 -50.12 8.67 -18.96
C THR A 196 -51.13 7.92 -18.10
N GLY A 197 -50.74 6.79 -17.52
CA GLY A 197 -51.66 5.92 -16.78
C GLY A 197 -52.60 5.08 -17.67
N MET A 198 -52.58 5.24 -18.99
CA MET A 198 -53.43 4.53 -19.95
C MET A 198 -52.73 3.30 -20.56
N LYS A 199 -53.50 2.31 -21.01
CA LYS A 199 -53.01 1.20 -21.84
C LYS A 199 -52.64 1.72 -23.25
N ALA A 200 -51.64 1.12 -23.87
CA ALA A 200 -51.25 1.47 -25.23
C ALA A 200 -52.42 1.31 -26.22
N GLY A 201 -52.64 2.29 -27.09
CA GLY A 201 -53.74 2.31 -28.04
C GLY A 201 -55.06 2.88 -27.48
N VAL A 202 -55.15 3.18 -26.18
CA VAL A 202 -56.30 3.87 -25.60
C VAL A 202 -56.03 5.36 -25.54
N ALA A 203 -56.90 6.15 -26.17
CA ALA A 203 -56.78 7.59 -26.17
C ALA A 203 -57.00 8.17 -24.75
N HIS A 204 -56.17 9.15 -24.39
CA HIS A 204 -56.13 9.70 -23.05
C HIS A 204 -57.38 10.56 -22.76
N PRO A 205 -58.03 10.44 -21.58
CA PRO A 205 -59.28 11.16 -21.28
C PRO A 205 -59.18 12.68 -21.44
N ALA A 206 -58.00 13.27 -21.22
CA ALA A 206 -57.79 14.70 -21.44
C ALA A 206 -57.85 15.15 -22.92
N ILE A 207 -57.84 14.21 -23.87
CA ILE A 207 -58.05 14.48 -25.30
C ILE A 207 -59.55 14.63 -25.60
N TYR A 208 -60.43 14.04 -24.79
CA TYR A 208 -61.88 14.05 -25.02
C TYR A 208 -62.64 15.08 -24.19
N THR A 209 -62.09 15.56 -23.07
CA THR A 209 -62.91 16.29 -22.08
C THR A 209 -62.78 17.82 -22.05
N HIS A 210 -61.97 18.51 -22.87
CA HIS A 210 -62.13 19.95 -23.22
C HIS A 210 -60.94 20.48 -24.07
N PRO A 211 -61.11 21.51 -24.93
CA PRO A 211 -60.03 22.11 -25.74
C PRO A 211 -59.02 22.98 -24.95
N MET A 212 -59.15 23.09 -23.62
CA MET A 212 -58.37 24.04 -22.80
C MET A 212 -57.40 23.38 -21.81
N ILE A 213 -57.10 22.09 -21.97
CA ILE A 213 -56.05 21.40 -21.21
C ILE A 213 -54.86 21.12 -22.14
N GLY A 214 -54.44 22.16 -22.86
CA GLY A 214 -53.20 22.20 -23.64
C GLY A 214 -51.96 22.51 -22.79
N THR A 215 -52.06 22.48 -21.45
CA THR A 215 -50.97 22.81 -20.52
C THR A 215 -50.49 21.60 -19.73
N PHE A 216 -50.57 20.40 -20.31
CA PHE A 216 -49.64 19.35 -19.89
C PHE A 216 -48.29 19.68 -20.50
N PRO A 217 -47.23 19.92 -19.71
CA PRO A 217 -45.90 20.07 -20.25
C PRO A 217 -45.51 18.69 -20.81
N HIS A 218 -45.76 18.50 -22.09
CA HIS A 218 -44.97 17.58 -22.89
C HIS A 218 -43.57 18.15 -22.86
N GLY A 219 -42.79 17.77 -21.83
CA GLY A 219 -41.37 18.03 -21.82
C GLY A 219 -40.83 17.43 -23.11
N ASP A 220 -40.25 18.30 -23.94
CA ASP A 220 -39.66 17.94 -25.22
C ASP A 220 -38.85 16.66 -25.06
N SER A 221 -39.22 15.65 -25.85
CA SER A 221 -38.59 14.33 -25.85
C SER A 221 -37.12 14.35 -26.33
N ASN A 222 -36.56 15.52 -26.62
CA ASN A 222 -35.21 15.68 -27.17
C ASN A 222 -34.25 16.53 -26.34
N MET A 223 -34.61 17.01 -25.15
CA MET A 223 -33.61 17.58 -24.25
C MET A 223 -33.88 17.26 -22.78
N GLY A 224 -33.06 16.37 -22.22
CA GLY A 224 -32.96 16.17 -20.78
C GLY A 224 -33.26 14.75 -20.33
N TYR A 225 -32.26 14.16 -19.66
CA TYR A 225 -32.27 13.08 -18.67
C TYR A 225 -33.62 12.41 -18.32
N PRO A 226 -33.64 11.10 -18.01
CA PRO A 226 -34.84 10.32 -17.68
C PRO A 226 -35.53 10.78 -16.38
N GLY A 227 -36.19 11.94 -16.41
CA GLY A 227 -36.61 12.62 -15.19
C GLY A 227 -37.42 13.91 -15.35
N GLY A 228 -37.84 14.32 -16.56
CA GLY A 228 -38.80 15.42 -16.72
C GLY A 228 -40.12 15.06 -16.05
N SER A 229 -40.29 15.42 -14.78
CA SER A 229 -41.26 14.80 -13.87
C SER A 229 -42.69 15.23 -14.21
N SER A 230 -43.60 14.26 -14.39
CA SER A 230 -45.03 14.53 -14.33
C SER A 230 -45.36 15.08 -12.93
N VAL A 231 -46.13 16.16 -12.82
CA VAL A 231 -46.53 16.73 -11.52
C VAL A 231 -47.19 15.63 -10.68
N ILE A 232 -46.70 15.37 -9.47
CA ILE A 232 -47.20 14.28 -8.61
C ILE A 232 -48.20 14.84 -7.61
N VAL A 233 -49.39 14.24 -7.54
CA VAL A 233 -50.40 14.55 -6.52
C VAL A 233 -50.25 13.54 -5.37
N ARG A 234 -50.09 14.07 -4.15
CA ARG A 234 -49.98 13.29 -2.91
C ARG A 234 -51.20 13.56 -2.03
N PRO A 235 -52.16 12.62 -1.95
CA PRO A 235 -53.35 12.81 -1.12
C PRO A 235 -52.97 12.90 0.36
N PRO A 236 -53.62 13.79 1.16
CA PRO A 236 -53.33 13.93 2.59
C PRO A 236 -53.70 12.67 3.41
N ASN A 237 -54.67 11.87 2.96
CA ASN A 237 -55.22 10.72 3.71
C ASN A 237 -54.52 9.38 3.45
N LYS A 238 -53.18 9.33 3.35
CA LYS A 238 -52.40 8.09 3.04
C LYS A 238 -52.82 7.35 1.75
N GLY A 239 -53.59 8.01 0.87
CA GLY A 239 -54.00 7.47 -0.41
C GLY A 239 -52.80 7.27 -1.34
N GLN A 240 -52.93 6.37 -2.32
CA GLN A 240 -51.87 6.14 -3.31
C GLN A 240 -51.56 7.42 -4.09
N THR A 241 -50.27 7.72 -4.25
CA THR A 241 -49.81 8.86 -5.07
C THR A 241 -50.04 8.59 -6.55
N TYR A 242 -50.37 9.63 -7.31
CA TYR A 242 -50.63 9.52 -8.76
C TYR A 242 -50.11 10.76 -9.50
N ALA A 243 -49.76 10.61 -10.78
CA ALA A 243 -49.37 11.73 -11.61
C ALA A 243 -50.60 12.57 -12.02
N ALA A 244 -50.38 13.88 -12.18
CA ALA A 244 -51.38 14.80 -12.66
C ALA A 244 -51.79 14.48 -14.09
N GLY A 245 -53.07 14.68 -14.40
CA GLY A 245 -53.65 14.35 -15.69
C GLY A 245 -53.88 12.86 -15.92
N THR A 246 -53.49 11.95 -15.01
CA THR A 246 -53.78 10.52 -15.18
C THR A 246 -55.25 10.19 -14.88
N PRO A 247 -55.78 9.04 -15.32
CA PRO A 247 -57.14 8.61 -14.96
C PRO A 247 -57.39 8.61 -13.45
N MET A 248 -56.39 8.24 -12.65
CA MET A 248 -56.50 8.30 -11.19
C MET A 248 -56.62 9.74 -10.67
N HIS A 249 -55.98 10.72 -11.32
CA HIS A 249 -56.18 12.13 -10.98
C HIS A 249 -57.63 12.56 -11.22
N PHE A 250 -58.19 12.22 -12.38
CA PHE A 250 -59.57 12.56 -12.72
C PHE A 250 -60.58 11.85 -11.81
N MET A 251 -60.38 10.55 -11.53
CA MET A 251 -61.22 9.77 -10.63
C MET A 251 -61.24 10.35 -9.21
N MET A 252 -60.07 10.73 -8.68
CA MET A 252 -59.96 11.29 -7.32
C MET A 252 -60.51 12.72 -7.23
N LYS A 253 -60.53 13.48 -8.33
CA LYS A 253 -61.07 14.85 -8.37
C LYS A 253 -62.58 14.91 -8.66
N ALA A 254 -63.08 14.04 -9.55
CA ALA A 254 -64.48 14.01 -9.98
C ALA A 254 -65.35 12.99 -9.22
N GLY A 255 -64.74 12.09 -8.43
CA GLY A 255 -65.45 11.05 -7.66
C GLY A 255 -66.02 9.91 -8.51
N LEU A 256 -65.94 10.00 -9.84
CA LEU A 256 -66.45 9.01 -10.81
C LEU A 256 -65.42 8.82 -11.93
N PRO A 257 -65.29 7.60 -12.51
CA PRO A 257 -64.49 7.38 -13.70
C PRO A 257 -65.05 8.19 -14.89
N PRO A 258 -64.19 8.73 -15.77
CA PRO A 258 -64.65 9.37 -17.00
C PRO A 258 -65.58 8.42 -17.79
N PRO A 259 -66.68 8.92 -18.39
CA PRO A 259 -67.61 8.10 -19.16
C PRO A 259 -66.86 7.33 -20.26
N GLY A 260 -67.03 6.00 -20.30
CA GLY A 260 -66.42 5.13 -21.31
C GLY A 260 -64.99 4.66 -21.03
N ILE A 261 -64.41 4.96 -19.86
CA ILE A 261 -63.11 4.41 -19.44
C ILE A 261 -63.33 3.38 -18.34
N GLY A 262 -63.11 2.11 -18.67
CA GLY A 262 -63.16 0.99 -17.73
C GLY A 262 -61.81 0.70 -17.09
N GLN A 263 -61.81 -0.17 -16.07
CA GLN A 263 -60.56 -0.64 -15.43
C GLN A 263 -59.61 -1.36 -16.43
N HIS A 264 -60.15 -1.89 -17.53
CA HIS A 264 -59.41 -2.56 -18.60
C HIS A 264 -58.63 -1.60 -19.52
N ASP A 265 -58.96 -0.31 -19.49
CA ASP A 265 -58.32 0.75 -20.27
C ASP A 265 -57.12 1.37 -19.56
N LEU A 266 -57.01 1.12 -18.26
CA LEU A 266 -55.92 1.59 -17.43
C LEU A 266 -54.65 0.77 -17.71
N CYS A 267 -53.49 1.43 -17.60
CA CYS A 267 -52.21 0.75 -17.65
C CYS A 267 -52.16 -0.31 -16.54
N VAL A 268 -52.02 -1.57 -16.94
CA VAL A 268 -52.03 -2.73 -16.02
C VAL A 268 -50.92 -2.63 -14.96
N TYR A 269 -49.77 -2.06 -15.31
CA TYR A 269 -48.60 -1.98 -14.43
C TYR A 269 -48.67 -0.89 -13.37
N CYS A 270 -49.33 0.24 -13.65
CA CYS A 270 -49.47 1.34 -12.67
C CYS A 270 -50.91 1.54 -12.20
N ARG A 271 -51.87 0.77 -12.74
CA ARG A 271 -53.31 0.83 -12.47
C ARG A 271 -53.87 2.24 -12.58
N GLY A 272 -53.52 2.94 -13.66
CA GLY A 272 -54.01 4.30 -13.88
C GLY A 272 -53.22 5.42 -13.19
N ARG A 273 -52.21 5.12 -12.35
CA ARG A 273 -51.46 6.14 -11.59
C ARG A 273 -50.43 6.91 -12.42
N GLY A 274 -49.98 6.35 -13.54
CA GLY A 274 -48.91 6.89 -14.39
C GLY A 274 -47.50 6.83 -13.78
N ILE A 275 -47.37 6.49 -12.49
CA ILE A 275 -46.11 6.41 -11.75
C ILE A 275 -45.95 5.07 -11.05
N LYS A 276 -44.72 4.73 -10.69
CA LYS A 276 -44.34 3.57 -9.88
C LYS A 276 -43.41 4.00 -8.76
N ASP A 277 -43.29 3.19 -7.72
CA ASP A 277 -42.32 3.47 -6.65
C ASP A 277 -40.90 3.42 -7.22
N CYS A 278 -40.07 4.33 -6.75
CA CYS A 278 -38.71 4.42 -7.21
C CYS A 278 -37.96 3.15 -6.80
N VAL A 279 -37.41 2.41 -7.77
CA VAL A 279 -36.73 1.13 -7.51
C VAL A 279 -35.51 1.34 -6.61
N GLN A 280 -34.86 2.48 -6.77
CA GLN A 280 -33.64 2.83 -6.07
C GLN A 280 -33.86 3.11 -4.59
N CYS A 281 -34.89 3.89 -4.23
CA CYS A 281 -35.20 4.23 -2.83
C CYS A 281 -36.42 3.49 -2.26
N LYS A 282 -36.97 2.54 -3.00
CA LYS A 282 -38.16 1.75 -2.63
C LYS A 282 -39.34 2.61 -2.14
N GLY A 283 -39.60 3.72 -2.81
CA GLY A 283 -40.71 4.62 -2.45
C GLY A 283 -40.38 5.71 -1.44
N GLN A 284 -39.25 5.63 -0.72
CA GLN A 284 -38.97 6.53 0.42
C GLN A 284 -38.59 7.95 0.00
N GLY A 285 -38.12 8.15 -1.23
CA GLY A 285 -37.61 9.43 -1.73
C GLY A 285 -36.27 9.85 -1.12
N LYS A 286 -35.88 9.28 0.01
CA LYS A 286 -34.58 9.43 0.65
C LYS A 286 -33.83 8.10 0.69
N LYS A 287 -32.52 8.18 0.81
CA LYS A 287 -31.60 7.05 1.03
C LYS A 287 -30.70 7.39 2.21
N SER A 288 -30.14 6.38 2.87
CA SER A 288 -29.08 6.61 3.85
C SER A 288 -27.90 7.31 3.17
N CYS A 289 -27.31 8.27 3.88
CA CYS A 289 -26.10 8.94 3.42
C CYS A 289 -24.96 7.93 3.37
N ILE A 290 -24.34 7.78 2.19
CA ILE A 290 -23.26 6.81 1.96
C ILE A 290 -22.02 7.19 2.78
N THR A 291 -21.74 8.48 2.92
CA THR A 291 -20.56 9.01 3.64
C THR A 291 -20.58 8.69 5.13
N CYS A 292 -21.73 8.76 5.79
CA CYS A 292 -21.86 8.48 7.23
C CYS A 292 -22.56 7.15 7.55
N GLY A 293 -22.94 6.37 6.52
CA GLY A 293 -23.69 5.13 6.70
C GLY A 293 -25.08 5.31 7.32
N GLY A 294 -25.62 6.52 7.35
CA GLY A 294 -26.91 6.82 7.98
C GLY A 294 -26.85 7.49 9.35
N SER A 295 -25.68 7.59 9.98
CA SER A 295 -25.55 8.09 11.36
C SER A 295 -25.63 9.63 11.50
N GLY A 296 -25.52 10.35 10.38
CA GLY A 296 -25.38 11.82 10.37
C GLY A 296 -24.01 12.31 10.85
N ARG A 297 -23.10 11.40 11.24
CA ARG A 297 -21.79 11.74 11.82
C ARG A 297 -20.67 10.98 11.14
N THR A 298 -19.52 11.62 11.04
CA THR A 298 -18.30 11.04 10.50
C THR A 298 -17.20 11.15 11.53
N MET A 299 -16.24 10.24 11.46
CA MET A 299 -15.06 10.27 12.32
C MET A 299 -13.84 10.46 11.43
N THR A 300 -13.11 11.55 11.66
CA THR A 300 -11.80 11.78 11.05
C THR A 300 -10.74 11.21 11.96
N LEU A 301 -9.81 10.44 11.42
CA LEU A 301 -8.72 9.81 12.17
C LEU A 301 -7.42 9.89 11.38
N THR A 302 -6.31 9.97 12.09
CA THR A 302 -4.97 10.02 11.48
C THR A 302 -4.40 8.61 11.41
N LYS A 303 -4.16 8.12 10.19
CA LYS A 303 -3.45 6.85 9.96
C LYS A 303 -1.95 7.12 9.93
N LEU A 304 -1.19 6.37 10.71
CA LEU A 304 0.26 6.35 10.73
C LEU A 304 0.76 5.10 10.00
N LYS A 305 1.52 5.30 8.92
CA LYS A 305 2.23 4.26 8.17
C LYS A 305 3.71 4.30 8.56
N ILE A 306 4.19 3.20 9.13
CA ILE A 306 5.60 2.97 9.46
C ILE A 306 6.17 1.99 8.46
N PHE A 307 7.24 2.39 7.78
CA PHE A 307 7.93 1.61 6.77
C PHE A 307 9.34 1.30 7.25
N PHE A 308 9.58 0.03 7.53
CA PHE A 308 10.90 -0.53 7.83
C PHE A 308 11.53 -1.01 6.52
N ASN A 309 12.76 -0.56 6.25
CA ASN A 309 13.48 -0.90 5.03
C ASN A 309 14.93 -1.28 5.32
N VAL A 310 15.52 -2.09 4.45
CA VAL A 310 16.94 -2.46 4.49
C VAL A 310 17.62 -1.90 3.25
N LYS A 311 18.48 -0.91 3.43
CA LYS A 311 19.39 -0.45 2.38
C LYS A 311 20.64 -1.31 2.42
N ARG A 312 20.88 -2.10 1.38
CA ARG A 312 22.10 -2.91 1.20
C ARG A 312 22.98 -2.28 0.13
N SER A 313 24.26 -2.11 0.45
CA SER A 313 25.30 -1.75 -0.52
C SER A 313 26.52 -2.62 -0.28
N ASP A 314 27.20 -3.00 -1.34
CA ASP A 314 28.31 -3.92 -1.28
C ASP A 314 29.43 -3.59 -2.28
N PHE A 315 30.60 -4.15 -2.04
CA PHE A 315 31.82 -3.91 -2.80
C PHE A 315 32.70 -5.16 -2.82
N PHE A 316 33.22 -5.50 -4.00
CA PHE A 316 34.22 -6.56 -4.19
C PHE A 316 35.58 -5.94 -4.52
N THR A 317 36.65 -6.41 -3.87
CA THR A 317 38.02 -5.98 -4.21
C THR A 317 38.40 -6.35 -5.64
N GLU A 318 39.36 -5.64 -6.20
CA GLU A 318 39.88 -5.95 -7.53
C GLU A 318 40.41 -7.40 -7.61
N SER A 319 40.11 -8.07 -8.72
CA SER A 319 40.51 -9.45 -8.99
C SER A 319 40.65 -9.70 -10.49
N GLU A 320 41.48 -10.67 -10.86
CA GLU A 320 41.59 -11.15 -12.25
C GLU A 320 40.28 -11.80 -12.75
N LEU A 321 39.39 -12.20 -11.84
CA LEU A 321 38.09 -12.75 -12.15
C LEU A 321 37.04 -11.63 -12.37
N PRO A 322 36.16 -11.77 -13.37
CA PRO A 322 35.04 -10.85 -13.54
C PRO A 322 34.13 -10.78 -12.30
N GLN A 323 33.85 -9.56 -11.82
CA GLN A 323 33.09 -9.36 -10.56
C GLN A 323 31.71 -10.02 -10.51
N HIS A 324 31.01 -10.13 -11.66
CA HIS A 324 29.70 -10.77 -11.71
C HIS A 324 29.73 -12.25 -11.27
N LEU A 325 30.88 -12.92 -11.35
CA LEU A 325 31.04 -14.30 -10.91
C LEU A 325 30.97 -14.45 -9.38
N PHE A 326 31.43 -13.44 -8.64
CA PHE A 326 31.45 -13.48 -7.18
C PHE A 326 30.06 -13.41 -6.56
N HIS A 327 29.05 -12.95 -7.29
CA HIS A 327 27.66 -12.96 -6.82
C HIS A 327 27.08 -14.38 -6.64
N PHE A 328 27.74 -15.39 -7.21
CA PHE A 328 27.35 -16.81 -7.11
C PHE A 328 28.21 -17.61 -6.13
N ALA A 329 29.25 -17.00 -5.57
CA ALA A 329 30.19 -17.66 -4.67
C ALA A 329 30.01 -17.14 -3.24
N THR A 330 30.19 -18.02 -2.26
CA THR A 330 30.28 -17.60 -0.86
C THR A 330 31.72 -17.69 -0.36
N GLY A 331 32.00 -16.96 0.71
CA GLY A 331 33.29 -16.96 1.39
C GLY A 331 33.15 -17.16 2.89
N GLU A 332 34.27 -17.17 3.58
CA GLU A 332 34.31 -17.18 5.04
C GLU A 332 34.12 -15.76 5.58
N GLN A 333 33.22 -15.56 6.53
CA GLN A 333 33.02 -14.27 7.16
C GLN A 333 34.17 -13.96 8.11
N VAL A 334 35.04 -13.03 7.72
CA VAL A 334 36.25 -12.66 8.49
C VAL A 334 36.02 -11.45 9.41
N VAL A 335 34.99 -10.64 9.14
CA VAL A 335 34.58 -9.52 9.98
C VAL A 335 33.06 -9.48 10.04
N PHE A 336 32.51 -9.25 11.22
CA PHE A 336 31.09 -8.99 11.41
C PHE A 336 30.88 -8.02 12.57
N GLU A 337 30.20 -6.91 12.32
CA GLU A 337 29.72 -6.01 13.38
C GLU A 337 28.26 -5.64 13.13
N CYS A 338 27.49 -5.55 14.21
CA CYS A 338 26.09 -5.13 14.19
C CYS A 338 25.83 -4.18 15.36
N ASN A 339 25.62 -2.89 15.06
CA ASN A 339 25.46 -1.81 16.02
C ASN A 339 24.35 -0.84 15.58
N ASN A 340 23.95 0.12 16.41
CA ASN A 340 23.00 1.16 15.97
C ASN A 340 23.59 2.00 14.82
N TYR A 341 24.88 2.31 14.93
CA TYR A 341 25.71 2.88 13.87
C TYR A 341 27.04 2.13 13.84
N VAL A 342 27.46 1.68 12.67
CA VAL A 342 28.77 1.03 12.50
C VAL A 342 29.81 2.06 12.07
N LEU A 343 31.04 1.91 12.56
CA LEU A 343 32.14 2.77 12.14
C LEU A 343 32.81 2.19 10.89
N PRO A 344 33.32 3.03 9.97
CA PRO A 344 34.12 2.54 8.87
C PRO A 344 35.34 1.74 9.32
N LEU A 345 35.66 0.68 8.60
CA LEU A 345 36.86 -0.11 8.82
C LEU A 345 38.11 0.77 8.56
N LYS A 346 39.07 0.73 9.51
CA LYS A 346 40.32 1.53 9.43
C LYS A 346 41.58 0.69 9.37
N LYS A 347 41.54 -0.53 9.91
CA LYS A 347 42.71 -1.40 10.09
C LYS A 347 42.59 -2.72 9.32
N PHE A 348 41.69 -2.83 8.34
CA PHE A 348 41.61 -4.03 7.51
C PHE A 348 42.87 -4.17 6.65
N ALA A 349 43.32 -5.40 6.40
CA ALA A 349 44.57 -5.68 5.67
C ALA A 349 44.59 -5.07 4.26
N VAL A 350 43.43 -5.05 3.59
CA VAL A 350 43.27 -4.47 2.23
C VAL A 350 42.78 -3.03 2.31
N LYS A 351 43.54 -2.10 1.73
CA LYS A 351 43.24 -0.66 1.75
C LYS A 351 41.91 -0.31 1.06
N GLU A 352 41.61 -0.96 -0.05
CA GLU A 352 40.35 -0.78 -0.80
C GLU A 352 39.12 -0.99 0.08
N ILE A 353 39.15 -1.97 0.99
CA ILE A 353 38.05 -2.24 1.92
C ILE A 353 37.87 -1.10 2.92
N ASN A 354 38.97 -0.56 3.47
CA ASN A 354 38.90 0.57 4.39
C ASN A 354 38.36 1.84 3.70
N GLU A 355 38.72 2.06 2.44
CA GLU A 355 38.25 3.20 1.63
C GLU A 355 36.77 3.06 1.26
N ASN A 356 36.37 1.90 0.76
CA ASN A 356 34.98 1.63 0.37
C ASN A 356 34.05 1.55 1.58
N SER A 357 34.50 1.00 2.70
CA SER A 357 33.75 1.04 3.96
C SER A 357 33.43 2.48 4.38
N ARG A 358 34.42 3.39 4.30
CA ARG A 358 34.21 4.81 4.58
C ARG A 358 33.21 5.47 3.64
N LYS A 359 33.35 5.21 2.33
CA LYS A 359 32.47 5.76 1.30
C LYS A 359 31.04 5.28 1.49
N ILE A 360 30.83 3.97 1.58
CA ILE A 360 29.49 3.36 1.71
C ILE A 360 28.82 3.79 3.03
N CYS A 361 29.56 3.88 4.14
CA CYS A 361 29.01 4.40 5.40
C CYS A 361 28.58 5.87 5.27
N ALA A 362 29.36 6.72 4.61
CA ALA A 362 28.99 8.11 4.35
C ALA A 362 27.75 8.22 3.45
N ASP A 363 27.67 7.42 2.38
CA ASP A 363 26.53 7.38 1.46
C ASP A 363 25.24 6.91 2.14
N HIS A 364 25.33 5.97 3.07
CA HIS A 364 24.19 5.52 3.88
C HIS A 364 23.73 6.60 4.86
N LEU A 365 24.67 7.27 5.53
CA LEU A 365 24.36 8.37 6.43
C LEU A 365 23.69 9.52 5.66
N GLN A 366 24.29 9.98 4.56
CA GLN A 366 23.76 11.07 3.74
C GLN A 366 22.38 10.75 3.17
N GLY A 367 22.18 9.53 2.66
CA GLY A 367 20.88 9.09 2.13
C GLY A 367 19.77 8.96 3.17
N SER A 368 20.12 8.86 4.46
CA SER A 368 19.15 8.74 5.55
C SER A 368 18.69 10.08 6.13
N LEU A 369 19.38 11.18 5.82
CA LEU A 369 19.14 12.50 6.41
C LEU A 369 17.72 13.02 6.12
N GLY A 370 17.03 13.47 7.18
CA GLY A 370 15.79 14.24 7.09
C GLY A 370 14.50 13.43 6.93
N ASN A 371 14.56 12.22 6.35
CA ASN A 371 13.35 11.44 6.03
C ASN A 371 13.28 10.08 6.71
N THR A 372 14.41 9.55 7.20
CA THR A 372 14.47 8.21 7.78
C THR A 372 15.26 8.22 9.09
N LYS A 373 14.83 7.39 10.04
CA LYS A 373 15.55 7.12 11.28
C LYS A 373 16.37 5.85 11.10
N MET A 374 17.67 5.90 11.38
CA MET A 374 18.52 4.70 11.45
C MET A 374 18.16 3.91 12.71
N ILE A 375 17.78 2.64 12.56
CA ILE A 375 17.53 1.75 13.70
C ILE A 375 18.81 1.00 14.05
N LYS A 376 19.37 0.29 13.06
CA LYS A 376 20.56 -0.53 13.19
C LYS A 376 21.32 -0.57 11.87
N GLN A 377 22.63 -0.78 11.97
CA GLN A 377 23.50 -1.08 10.84
C GLN A 377 24.29 -2.34 11.15
N ARG A 378 24.53 -3.13 10.12
CA ARG A 378 25.52 -4.21 10.19
C ARG A 378 26.40 -4.16 8.98
N HIS A 379 27.67 -4.46 9.19
CA HIS A 379 28.59 -4.71 8.10
C HIS A 379 29.35 -6.00 8.30
N TYR A 380 29.84 -6.56 7.22
CA TYR A 380 30.70 -7.72 7.26
C TYR A 380 31.62 -7.73 6.06
N VAL A 381 32.71 -8.48 6.21
CA VAL A 381 33.64 -8.79 5.12
C VAL A 381 33.69 -10.30 4.98
N ASP A 382 33.34 -10.79 3.80
CA ASP A 382 33.52 -12.19 3.43
C ASP A 382 34.80 -12.33 2.62
N SER A 383 35.63 -13.31 2.98
CA SER A 383 36.84 -13.71 2.25
C SER A 383 36.49 -14.86 1.30
N ILE A 384 36.38 -14.56 0.02
CA ILE A 384 36.10 -15.54 -1.03
C ILE A 384 37.43 -16.11 -1.52
N PRO A 385 37.73 -17.41 -1.28
CA PRO A 385 38.97 -18.01 -1.72
C PRO A 385 39.00 -18.10 -3.25
N VAL A 386 40.16 -17.82 -3.84
CA VAL A 386 40.41 -17.90 -5.28
C VAL A 386 41.71 -18.64 -5.51
N ALA A 387 41.69 -19.72 -6.27
CA ALA A 387 42.86 -20.47 -6.70
C ALA A 387 43.01 -20.32 -8.22
N LYS A 388 44.10 -19.69 -8.65
CA LYS A 388 44.51 -19.62 -10.06
C LYS A 388 45.42 -20.79 -10.36
N VAL A 389 45.01 -21.63 -11.29
CA VAL A 389 45.60 -22.93 -11.55
C VAL A 389 46.24 -22.93 -12.93
N PHE A 390 47.55 -23.14 -12.96
CA PHE A 390 48.31 -23.34 -14.19
C PHE A 390 48.36 -24.83 -14.48
N TYR A 391 48.03 -25.21 -15.71
CA TYR A 391 47.94 -26.61 -16.08
C TYR A 391 48.51 -26.91 -17.45
N THR A 392 48.88 -28.17 -17.64
CA THR A 392 49.33 -28.73 -18.90
C THR A 392 48.51 -29.97 -19.27
N ILE A 393 47.98 -29.99 -20.48
CA ILE A 393 47.32 -31.15 -21.10
C ILE A 393 48.02 -31.46 -22.43
N GLY A 394 48.74 -32.58 -22.48
CA GLY A 394 49.55 -32.94 -23.65
C GLY A 394 50.63 -31.90 -23.92
N LYS A 395 50.52 -31.14 -25.01
CA LYS A 395 51.42 -30.03 -25.39
C LYS A 395 50.84 -28.64 -25.13
N LYS A 396 49.59 -28.55 -24.64
CA LYS A 396 48.89 -27.28 -24.41
C LYS A 396 49.03 -26.89 -22.95
N THR A 397 49.37 -25.64 -22.70
CA THR A 397 49.33 -25.03 -21.37
C THR A 397 48.16 -24.05 -21.27
N GLY A 398 47.61 -23.89 -20.08
CA GLY A 398 46.47 -23.01 -19.84
C GLY A 398 46.37 -22.56 -18.40
N VAL A 399 45.40 -21.67 -18.15
CA VAL A 399 45.06 -21.20 -16.82
C VAL A 399 43.56 -21.30 -16.63
N PHE A 400 43.14 -21.72 -15.46
CA PHE A 400 41.76 -21.59 -14.99
C PHE A 400 41.74 -21.15 -13.54
N TRP A 401 40.56 -20.79 -13.05
CA TRP A 401 40.36 -20.35 -11.67
C TRP A 401 39.34 -21.27 -11.01
N VAL A 402 39.54 -21.52 -9.72
CA VAL A 402 38.54 -22.13 -8.83
C VAL A 402 38.27 -21.13 -7.71
N TYR A 403 37.01 -20.87 -7.39
CA TYR A 403 36.65 -19.82 -6.45
C TYR A 403 35.42 -20.15 -5.61
N GLY A 404 35.34 -19.52 -4.44
CA GLY A 404 34.25 -19.70 -3.47
C GLY A 404 34.35 -20.99 -2.67
N SER A 405 33.58 -21.05 -1.58
CA SER A 405 33.42 -22.25 -0.73
C SER A 405 32.82 -23.44 -1.49
N GLU A 406 32.10 -23.15 -2.57
CA GLU A 406 31.44 -24.10 -3.47
C GLU A 406 32.40 -24.68 -4.53
N HIS A 407 33.64 -24.16 -4.60
CA HIS A 407 34.66 -24.51 -5.58
C HIS A 407 34.17 -24.40 -7.04
N LEU A 408 33.59 -23.25 -7.40
CA LEU A 408 33.14 -22.96 -8.77
C LEU A 408 34.34 -22.80 -9.70
N CYS A 409 34.24 -23.29 -10.94
CA CYS A 409 35.33 -23.26 -11.91
C CYS A 409 35.09 -22.22 -13.02
N TYR A 410 36.08 -21.36 -13.27
CA TYR A 410 36.05 -20.42 -14.38
C TYR A 410 37.24 -20.64 -15.33
N ILE A 411 36.94 -20.85 -16.61
CA ILE A 411 37.94 -20.98 -17.67
C ILE A 411 37.68 -19.88 -18.71
N PRO A 412 38.63 -18.97 -18.95
CA PRO A 412 38.50 -17.94 -19.97
C PRO A 412 38.33 -18.58 -21.35
N LYS A 413 37.36 -18.10 -22.11
CA LYS A 413 37.18 -18.50 -23.50
C LYS A 413 38.28 -17.87 -24.35
N LYS A 414 39.40 -18.57 -24.56
CA LYS A 414 40.28 -18.26 -25.70
C LYS A 414 39.60 -18.76 -26.98
N THR A 415 39.62 -17.92 -27.99
CA THR A 415 38.86 -18.02 -29.24
C THR A 415 38.98 -19.38 -29.96
N SER A 416 37.83 -19.86 -30.45
CA SER A 416 37.57 -20.89 -31.48
C SER A 416 37.88 -22.38 -31.27
N HIS A 417 38.71 -22.83 -30.33
CA HIS A 417 38.78 -24.27 -30.01
C HIS A 417 38.98 -24.49 -28.50
N CYS A 418 38.05 -25.21 -27.86
CA CYS A 418 38.09 -25.51 -26.43
C CYS A 418 39.46 -26.06 -26.00
N CYS A 419 40.10 -25.37 -25.05
CA CYS A 419 41.46 -25.64 -24.57
C CYS A 419 41.61 -27.03 -23.92
N ILE A 420 40.49 -27.64 -23.50
CA ILE A 420 40.41 -28.95 -22.84
C ILE A 420 39.63 -29.91 -23.76
N SER A 421 40.21 -30.22 -24.92
CA SER A 421 39.73 -31.25 -25.87
C SER A 421 40.78 -32.32 -26.08
#